data_AF-A0A2V3U815-F1
#
_entry.id   AF-A0A2V3U815-F1
#
_cell.length_a   1.000
_cell.length_b   1.000
_cell.length_c   1.000
_cell.angle_alpha   90.00
_cell.angle_beta   90.00
_cell.angle_gamma   90.00
#
_symmetry.space_group_name_H-M   'P 1'
#
loop_
_entity.id
_entity.type
_entity.pdbx_description
1 polymer ?
#
loop_
_entity_poly.entity_id
_entity_poly.type
_entity_poly.pdbx_seq_one_letter_code
_entity_poly.pdbx_strand_id
1 'polypeptide(L)'
;MQGPAGDVSTGPAGLGAARSVPEPLVGLLVAMEGTLAALAGEGGGRHELHALRNHLSDLCVLTEETPPIRRAVDRLVTAGDRLGEAVVAARGTAHRWRSPRLGKARQALASLERALAGARPSRIAARLDRDW
;
A
#
# COMPACT_ATOMS: atom_id res chain seq x y z
N MET A 1 57.82 -20.10 12.32
CA MET A 1 57.52 -18.66 12.16
C MET A 1 56.67 -18.51 10.90
N GLN A 2 55.48 -17.90 11.04
CA GLN A 2 54.47 -17.55 10.00
C GLN A 2 53.78 -18.75 9.33
N GLY A 3 52.49 -19.03 9.48
CA GLY A 3 51.33 -18.14 9.70
C GLY A 3 50.58 -17.98 8.35
N PRO A 4 49.30 -18.37 8.22
CA PRO A 4 48.75 -18.89 6.96
C PRO A 4 48.23 -17.81 6.00
N ALA A 5 48.31 -18.10 4.71
CA ALA A 5 47.54 -17.38 3.70
C ALA A 5 46.06 -17.77 3.80
N GLY A 6 45.24 -16.89 4.37
CA GLY A 6 43.85 -16.73 3.94
C GLY A 6 43.85 -16.33 2.46
N ASP A 7 42.87 -16.72 1.64
CA ASP A 7 41.48 -16.35 1.85
C ASP A 7 40.60 -17.32 1.05
N VAL A 8 39.75 -18.08 1.73
CA VAL A 8 38.58 -18.73 1.14
C VAL A 8 37.41 -18.28 1.97
N SER A 9 36.56 -17.40 1.44
CA SER A 9 35.12 -17.65 1.40
C SER A 9 34.36 -16.57 0.66
N THR A 10 33.70 -17.04 -0.40
CA THR A 10 32.45 -16.56 -0.97
C THR A 10 31.56 -15.88 0.07
N GLY A 11 31.36 -14.58 -0.08
CA GLY A 11 30.20 -13.86 0.50
C GLY A 11 29.31 -13.40 -0.65
N PRO A 12 28.01 -13.74 -0.69
CA PRO A 12 27.10 -13.16 -1.66
C PRO A 12 26.93 -11.68 -1.34
N ALA A 13 27.65 -10.83 -2.07
CA ALA A 13 27.44 -9.39 -2.06
C ALA A 13 26.03 -9.10 -2.61
N GLY A 14 25.14 -8.68 -1.73
CA GLY A 14 23.87 -8.07 -2.09
C GLY A 14 22.68 -9.04 -2.14
N LEU A 15 22.36 -9.68 -1.02
CA LEU A 15 20.96 -9.71 -0.61
C LEU A 15 20.53 -8.24 -0.51
N GLY A 16 19.99 -7.72 -1.60
CA GLY A 16 19.48 -6.36 -1.67
C GLY A 16 18.63 -6.14 -0.44
N ALA A 17 19.05 -5.19 0.40
CA ALA A 17 18.31 -4.81 1.60
C ALA A 17 16.85 -4.79 1.21
N ALA A 18 16.04 -5.68 1.82
CA ALA A 18 14.62 -5.72 1.56
C ALA A 18 14.13 -4.30 1.82
N ARG A 19 13.91 -3.53 0.75
CA ARG A 19 13.71 -2.10 0.91
C ARG A 19 12.42 -1.96 1.69
N SER A 20 12.54 -1.48 2.92
CA SER A 20 11.37 -1.27 3.78
C SER A 20 10.57 -0.12 3.20
N VAL A 21 9.24 -0.21 3.33
CA VAL A 21 8.38 0.93 3.00
C VAL A 21 8.79 2.11 3.88
N PRO A 22 9.00 3.30 3.29
CA PRO A 22 9.27 4.52 4.05
C PRO A 22 8.26 4.77 5.16
N GLU A 23 8.72 5.20 6.34
CA GLU A 23 7.88 5.38 7.53
C GLU A 23 6.63 6.25 7.30
N PRO A 24 6.70 7.38 6.56
CA PRO A 24 5.51 8.20 6.28
C PRO A 24 4.44 7.45 5.46
N LEU A 25 4.86 6.48 4.64
CA LEU A 25 3.96 5.67 3.82
C LEU A 25 3.38 4.48 4.61
N VAL A 26 4.09 3.98 5.63
CA VAL A 26 3.57 2.93 6.53
C VAL A 26 2.29 3.41 7.22
N GLY A 27 2.28 4.63 7.73
CA GLY A 27 1.08 5.21 8.35
C GLY A 27 -0.12 5.30 7.39
N LEU A 28 0.13 5.66 6.12
CA LEU A 28 -0.91 5.68 5.09
C LEU A 28 -1.43 4.28 4.76
N LEU A 29 -0.56 3.28 4.67
CA LEU A 29 -0.98 1.89 4.42
C LEU A 29 -1.85 1.35 5.56
N VAL A 30 -1.48 1.63 6.82
CA VAL A 30 -2.28 1.24 7.99
C VAL A 30 -3.64 1.95 7.97
N ALA A 31 -3.68 3.24 7.64
CA ALA A 31 -4.93 3.99 7.51
C ALA A 31 -5.82 3.43 6.39
N MET A 32 -5.24 3.07 5.24
CA MET A 32 -5.96 2.41 4.14
C MET A 32 -6.52 1.05 4.56
N GLU A 33 -5.74 0.23 5.27
CA GLU A 33 -6.20 -1.07 5.76
C GLU A 33 -7.39 -0.92 6.72
N GLY A 34 -7.28 0.01 7.68
CA GLY A 34 -8.37 0.34 8.59
C GLY A 34 -9.61 0.84 7.85
N THR A 35 -9.42 1.69 6.84
CA THR A 35 -10.51 2.20 6.00
C THR A 35 -11.20 1.09 5.20
N LEU A 36 -10.45 0.14 4.64
CA LEU A 36 -11.02 -1.01 3.95
C LEU A 36 -11.83 -1.91 4.89
N ALA A 37 -11.34 -2.11 6.12
CA ALA A 37 -12.05 -2.86 7.14
C ALA A 37 -13.35 -2.15 7.55
N ALA A 38 -13.30 -0.83 7.76
CA ALA A 38 -14.47 -0.01 8.08
C ALA A 38 -15.49 0.01 6.94
N LEU A 39 -15.03 0.15 5.70
CA LEU A 39 -15.87 0.10 4.49
C LEU A 39 -16.60 -1.24 4.36
N ALA A 40 -15.95 -2.35 4.72
CA ALA A 40 -16.58 -3.67 4.72
C ALA A 40 -17.49 -3.92 5.95
N GLY A 41 -17.43 -3.06 6.96
CA GLY A 41 -18.23 -3.14 8.18
C GLY A 41 -19.69 -2.74 8.00
N GLU A 42 -20.47 -2.81 9.08
CA GLU A 42 -21.91 -2.52 9.07
C GLU A 42 -22.24 -1.05 8.82
N GLY A 43 -21.34 -0.14 9.23
CA GLY A 43 -21.44 1.30 9.00
C GLY A 43 -20.74 1.80 7.74
N GLY A 44 -20.09 0.91 6.98
CA GLY A 44 -19.33 1.29 5.80
C GLY A 44 -20.20 1.93 4.72
N GLY A 45 -19.65 2.89 4.00
CA GLY A 45 -20.35 3.58 2.94
C GLY A 45 -19.49 4.59 2.20
N ARG A 46 -20.13 5.66 1.74
CA ARG A 46 -19.46 6.68 0.91
C ARG A 46 -18.36 7.43 1.67
N HIS A 47 -18.46 7.53 2.99
CA HIS A 47 -17.48 8.22 3.82
C HIS A 47 -16.13 7.49 3.79
N GLU A 48 -16.14 6.18 4.03
CA GLU A 48 -14.94 5.33 4.03
C GLU A 48 -14.37 5.20 2.62
N LEU A 49 -15.23 5.12 1.58
CA LEU A 49 -14.76 5.15 0.20
C LEU A 49 -14.04 6.47 -0.12
N HIS A 50 -14.57 7.60 0.36
CA HIS A 50 -13.92 8.89 0.19
C HIS A 50 -12.60 8.99 0.96
N ALA A 51 -12.54 8.48 2.19
CA ALA A 51 -11.31 8.40 2.97
C ALA A 51 -10.22 7.58 2.26
N LEU A 52 -10.58 6.42 1.67
CA LEU A 52 -9.65 5.60 0.90
C LEU A 52 -9.06 6.37 -0.29
N ARG A 53 -9.90 7.11 -1.02
CA ARG A 53 -9.46 7.93 -2.17
C ARG A 53 -8.57 9.09 -1.74
N ASN A 54 -8.84 9.68 -0.59
CA ASN A 54 -7.99 10.75 -0.03
C ASN A 54 -6.61 10.19 0.35
N HIS A 55 -6.53 9.05 1.05
CA HIS A 55 -5.26 8.41 1.36
C HIS A 55 -4.45 8.04 0.10
N LEU A 56 -5.12 7.58 -0.96
CA LEU A 56 -4.48 7.29 -2.24
C LEU A 56 -3.95 8.55 -2.92
N SER A 57 -4.70 9.65 -2.84
CA SER A 57 -4.24 10.96 -3.33
C SER A 57 -3.03 11.44 -2.54
N ASP A 58 -3.05 11.35 -1.21
CA ASP A 58 -1.93 11.71 -0.35
C ASP A 58 -0.68 10.90 -0.69
N LEU A 59 -0.83 9.59 -0.91
CA LEU A 59 0.26 8.72 -1.35
C LEU A 59 0.84 9.19 -2.68
N CYS A 60 0.01 9.44 -3.69
CA CYS A 60 0.47 9.94 -4.99
C CYS A 60 1.17 11.30 -4.89
N VAL A 61 0.74 12.16 -3.95
CA VAL A 61 1.42 13.43 -3.67
C VAL A 61 2.77 13.21 -3.02
N LEU A 62 2.91 12.24 -2.14
CA LEU A 62 4.14 12.00 -1.37
C LEU A 62 5.18 11.18 -2.16
N THR A 63 4.78 10.35 -3.10
CA THR A 63 5.70 9.48 -3.85
C THR A 63 5.97 9.99 -5.26
N GLU A 64 7.20 9.82 -5.74
CA GLU A 64 7.50 9.96 -7.17
C GLU A 64 6.66 8.96 -7.98
N GLU A 65 5.99 9.45 -9.03
CA GLU A 65 5.17 8.57 -9.87
C GLU A 65 6.05 7.62 -10.67
N THR A 66 5.84 6.32 -10.46
CA THR A 66 6.47 5.26 -11.27
C THR A 66 5.39 4.34 -11.83
N PRO A 67 5.62 3.70 -13.00
CA PRO A 67 4.65 2.78 -13.59
C PRO A 67 4.19 1.65 -12.65
N PRO A 68 5.07 1.04 -11.80
CA PRO A 68 4.64 0.05 -10.81
C PRO A 68 3.70 0.63 -9.74
N ILE A 69 4.01 1.82 -9.20
CA ILE A 69 3.18 2.48 -8.18
C ILE A 69 1.81 2.83 -8.78
N ARG A 70 1.78 3.44 -9.97
CA ARG A 70 0.52 3.80 -10.64
C ARG A 70 -0.38 2.58 -10.85
N ARG A 71 0.16 1.49 -11.38
CA ARG A 71 -0.58 0.23 -11.59
C ARG A 71 -1.12 -0.35 -10.27
N ALA A 72 -0.37 -0.24 -9.18
CA ALA A 72 -0.80 -0.73 -7.88
C ALA A 72 -1.91 0.15 -7.28
N VAL A 73 -1.80 1.47 -7.43
CA VAL A 73 -2.85 2.43 -7.07
C VAL A 73 -4.13 2.15 -7.87
N ASP A 74 -4.05 2.03 -9.20
CA ASP A 74 -5.22 1.76 -10.07
C ASP A 74 -5.96 0.47 -9.67
N ARG A 75 -5.20 -0.57 -9.30
CA ARG A 75 -5.76 -1.83 -8.79
C ARG A 75 -6.47 -1.64 -7.46
N LEU A 76 -5.89 -0.87 -6.54
CA LEU A 76 -6.50 -0.59 -5.25
C LEU A 76 -7.75 0.28 -5.39
N VAL A 77 -7.74 1.29 -6.25
CA VAL A 77 -8.93 2.09 -6.59
C VAL A 77 -10.04 1.19 -7.11
N THR A 78 -9.73 0.35 -8.11
CA THR A 78 -10.72 -0.56 -8.70
C THR A 78 -11.28 -1.54 -7.67
N ALA A 79 -10.45 -2.06 -6.77
CA ALA A 79 -10.89 -2.99 -5.72
C ALA A 79 -11.74 -2.28 -4.65
N GLY A 80 -11.34 -1.07 -4.24
CA GLY A 80 -12.06 -0.22 -3.30
C GLY A 80 -13.41 0.24 -3.84
N ASP A 81 -13.48 0.66 -5.09
CA ASP A 81 -14.73 1.05 -5.75
C ASP A 81 -15.71 -0.13 -5.82
N ARG A 82 -15.25 -1.31 -6.26
CA ARG A 82 -16.07 -2.53 -6.27
C ARG A 82 -16.56 -2.94 -4.89
N LEU A 83 -15.74 -2.71 -3.86
CA LEU A 83 -16.13 -2.94 -2.47
C LEU A 83 -17.21 -1.92 -2.06
N GLY A 84 -17.00 -0.63 -2.31
CA GLY A 84 -17.92 0.45 -1.99
C GLY A 84 -19.26 0.35 -2.72
N GLU A 85 -19.26 0.05 -4.03
CA GLU A 85 -20.47 -0.19 -4.81
C GLU A 85 -21.33 -1.28 -4.19
N ALA A 86 -20.70 -2.37 -3.77
CA ALA A 86 -21.40 -3.48 -3.15
C ALA A 86 -22.01 -3.10 -1.78
N VAL A 87 -21.28 -2.31 -0.99
CA VAL A 87 -21.76 -1.78 0.30
C VAL A 87 -22.96 -0.87 0.09
N VAL A 88 -22.89 0.04 -0.89
CA VAL A 88 -23.95 1.00 -1.19
C VAL A 88 -25.19 0.32 -1.78
N ALA A 89 -25.01 -0.67 -2.65
CA ALA A 89 -26.11 -1.37 -3.33
C ALA A 89 -26.85 -2.37 -2.43
N ALA A 90 -26.18 -2.97 -1.44
CA ALA A 90 -26.73 -4.08 -0.67
C ALA A 90 -27.38 -3.66 0.66
N ARG A 91 -28.02 -2.49 0.75
CA ARG A 91 -28.79 -2.08 1.95
C ARG A 91 -29.84 -3.14 2.31
N GLY A 92 -29.49 -4.05 3.23
CA GLY A 92 -30.38 -5.04 3.84
C GLY A 92 -30.03 -6.51 3.60
N THR A 93 -29.37 -6.88 2.50
CA THR A 93 -29.13 -8.29 2.16
C THR A 93 -27.80 -8.49 1.44
N ALA A 94 -26.78 -8.91 2.20
CA ALA A 94 -25.77 -9.91 1.82
C ALA A 94 -24.40 -9.61 2.48
N HIS A 95 -24.16 -10.25 3.62
CA HIS A 95 -22.80 -10.44 4.15
C HIS A 95 -21.91 -11.27 3.21
N ARG A 96 -22.52 -12.09 2.34
CA ARG A 96 -21.83 -13.12 1.54
C ARG A 96 -20.82 -12.57 0.53
N TRP A 97 -20.99 -11.32 0.07
CA TRP A 97 -20.06 -10.71 -0.88
C TRP A 97 -18.95 -9.88 -0.22
N ARG A 98 -19.09 -9.51 1.07
CA ARG A 98 -18.16 -8.62 1.79
C ARG A 98 -16.77 -9.22 1.89
N SER A 99 -16.68 -10.48 2.32
CA SER A 99 -15.39 -11.16 2.53
C SER A 99 -14.55 -11.32 1.25
N PRO A 100 -15.09 -11.81 0.12
CA PRO A 100 -14.30 -11.91 -1.12
C PRO A 100 -13.83 -10.55 -1.68
N ARG A 101 -14.65 -9.50 -1.57
CA ARG A 101 -14.28 -8.16 -2.07
C ARG A 101 -13.26 -7.48 -1.18
N LEU A 102 -13.40 -7.62 0.14
CA LEU A 102 -12.40 -7.18 1.11
C LEU A 102 -11.06 -7.90 0.89
N GLY A 103 -11.08 -9.22 0.65
CA GLY A 103 -9.88 -9.99 0.32
C GLY A 103 -9.14 -9.46 -0.91
N LYS A 104 -9.87 -9.12 -1.98
CA LYS A 104 -9.30 -8.51 -3.19
C LYS A 104 -8.71 -7.12 -2.92
N ALA A 105 -9.38 -6.30 -2.12
CA ALA A 105 -8.88 -4.98 -1.75
C ALA A 105 -7.60 -5.07 -0.89
N ARG A 106 -7.55 -5.99 0.07
CA ARG A 106 -6.34 -6.29 0.85
C ARG A 106 -5.19 -6.81 -0.01
N GLN A 107 -5.49 -7.68 -0.99
CA GLN A 107 -4.48 -8.14 -1.93
C GLN A 107 -3.93 -7.00 -2.80
N ALA A 108 -4.78 -6.07 -3.22
CA ALA A 108 -4.35 -4.87 -3.93
C ALA A 108 -3.49 -3.96 -3.04
N LEU A 109 -3.86 -3.80 -1.76
CA LEU A 109 -3.07 -3.05 -0.78
C LEU A 109 -1.68 -3.68 -0.55
N ALA A 110 -1.60 -5.00 -0.40
CA ALA A 110 -0.31 -5.71 -0.31
C ALA A 110 0.52 -5.64 -1.60
N SER A 111 -0.12 -5.44 -2.76
CA SER A 111 0.58 -5.16 -4.02
C SER A 111 1.12 -3.73 -4.05
N LEU A 112 0.41 -2.77 -3.46
CA LEU A 112 0.82 -1.38 -3.33
C LEU A 112 2.01 -1.27 -2.38
N GLU A 113 1.92 -1.87 -1.20
CA GLU A 113 3.01 -1.93 -0.22
C GLU A 113 4.34 -2.41 -0.86
N ARG A 114 4.28 -3.52 -1.62
CA ARG A 114 5.45 -4.03 -2.34
C ARG A 114 5.98 -3.08 -3.41
N ALA A 115 5.11 -2.29 -4.05
CA ALA A 115 5.54 -1.26 -5.01
C ALA A 115 6.19 -0.06 -4.30
N LEU A 116 5.77 0.24 -3.07
CA LEU A 116 6.28 1.36 -2.27
C LEU A 116 7.63 1.08 -1.61
N ALA A 117 8.01 -0.19 -1.44
CA ALA A 117 9.33 -0.58 -0.95
C ALA A 117 10.48 0.16 -1.68
N GLY A 118 10.33 0.41 -2.98
CA GLY A 118 11.32 1.14 -3.78
C GLY A 118 11.00 2.62 -4.04
N ALA A 119 9.99 3.19 -3.38
CA ALA A 119 9.51 4.54 -3.68
C ALA A 119 10.49 5.62 -3.25
N ARG A 120 10.54 6.69 -4.05
CA ARG A 120 11.26 7.91 -3.73
C ARG A 120 10.27 9.00 -3.31
N PRO A 121 10.65 9.91 -2.41
CA PRO A 121 9.83 11.06 -2.08
C PRO A 121 9.66 11.95 -3.31
N SER A 122 8.46 12.48 -3.50
CA SER A 122 8.21 13.48 -4.53
C SER A 122 8.86 14.82 -4.16
N ARG A 123 8.93 15.74 -5.13
CA ARG A 123 9.35 17.12 -4.87
C ARG A 123 8.43 17.83 -3.86
N ILE A 124 7.16 17.43 -3.77
CA ILE A 124 6.21 17.98 -2.79
C ILE A 124 6.53 17.41 -1.40
N ALA A 125 6.82 16.12 -1.29
CA ALA A 125 7.23 15.50 -0.03
C ALA A 125 8.47 16.21 0.56
N ALA A 126 9.48 16.49 -0.27
CA ALA A 126 10.65 17.27 0.15
C ALA A 126 10.30 18.70 0.61
N ARG A 127 9.30 19.35 0.01
CA ARG A 127 8.81 20.67 0.46
C ARG A 127 8.02 20.62 1.76
N LEU A 128 7.50 19.46 2.12
CA LEU A 128 6.73 19.22 3.34
C LEU A 128 7.61 18.69 4.48
N ASP A 129 8.95 18.69 4.31
CA ASP A 129 9.90 18.10 5.27
C ASP A 129 9.57 16.61 5.55
N ARG A 130 9.13 15.94 4.49
CA ARG A 130 8.83 14.50 4.44
C ARG A 130 9.71 13.83 3.39
N ASP A 131 10.91 14.31 3.15
CA ASP A 131 11.94 13.55 2.46
C ASP A 131 12.48 12.48 3.42
N TRP A 132 12.55 11.26 2.91
CA TRP A 132 13.04 10.08 3.61
C TRP A 132 14.12 9.40 2.77
#